data_AF-A0A1G1N3N9-F1
#
_entry.id   AF-A0A1G1N3N9-F1
#
_cell.length_a   1.000
_cell.length_b   1.000
_cell.length_c   1.000
_cell.angle_alpha   90.00
_cell.angle_beta   90.00
_cell.angle_gamma   90.00
#
_symmetry.space_group_name_H-M   'P 1'
#
loop_
_entity.id
_entity.type
_entity.pdbx_description
1 polymer ?
#
loop_
_entity_poly.entity_id
_entity_poly.type
_entity_poly.pdbx_seq_one_letter_code
_entity_poly.pdbx_strand_id
1 'polypeptide(L)'
;MKKPAKSANYDNLLRRVRAVLIEGQRRIEAERVKTYWEIGRIIYTHILKYKDRAEYGTEVLKRLSKDLNVVERPTVGGEPELLVDLGFGMFRKISPQPRLSKGDFVGENFKKIKATAKDLYTYQAVVEKVIDGDTMKVRMDLGYDDSCRQVLRLRGIDCPEMDTREGQAAKAFVQSYIKEAQMIIVRSSRSDKYDRYLADIFVPREGEEEIFLNNLLLEKRYALRWE
;
A
#
# COMPACT_ATOMS: atom_id res chain seq x y z
N MET A 1 -32.13 20.37 16.60
CA MET A 1 -32.84 19.32 15.82
C MET A 1 -32.30 17.95 16.24
N LYS A 2 -33.15 17.09 16.84
CA LYS A 2 -32.77 15.73 17.25
C LYS A 2 -32.73 14.82 16.02
N LYS A 3 -31.62 14.11 15.80
CA LYS A 3 -31.51 13.08 14.74
C LYS A 3 -32.63 12.04 14.95
N PRO A 4 -33.36 11.63 13.90
CA PRO A 4 -34.41 10.62 14.05
C PRO A 4 -33.77 9.31 14.53
N ALA A 5 -34.38 8.69 15.54
CA ALA A 5 -33.92 7.41 16.06
C ALA A 5 -33.95 6.36 14.94
N LYS A 6 -32.82 5.66 14.72
CA LYS A 6 -32.75 4.58 13.73
C LYS A 6 -33.79 3.52 14.10
N SER A 7 -34.71 3.24 13.18
CA SER A 7 -35.68 2.17 13.38
C SER A 7 -34.98 0.83 13.27
N ALA A 8 -35.40 -0.15 14.09
CA ALA A 8 -34.87 -1.52 14.05
C ALA A 8 -34.94 -2.15 12.64
N ASN A 9 -35.84 -1.64 11.79
CA ASN A 9 -35.99 -2.05 10.40
C ASN A 9 -34.81 -1.58 9.52
N TYR A 10 -34.34 -0.35 9.71
CA TYR A 10 -33.17 0.17 8.98
C TYR A 10 -31.87 -0.54 9.39
N ASP A 11 -31.70 -0.85 10.68
CA ASP A 11 -30.52 -1.57 11.15
C ASP A 11 -30.48 -3.01 10.62
N ASN A 12 -31.64 -3.65 10.43
CA ASN A 12 -31.73 -4.97 9.78
C ASN A 12 -31.34 -4.88 8.29
N LEU A 13 -31.87 -3.90 7.56
CA LEU A 13 -31.52 -3.66 6.16
C LEU A 13 -30.02 -3.40 6.00
N LEU A 14 -29.46 -2.51 6.81
CA LEU A 14 -28.04 -2.17 6.80
C LEU A 14 -27.15 -3.40 7.06
N ARG A 15 -27.55 -4.27 7.99
CA ARG A 15 -26.82 -5.53 8.27
C ARG A 15 -26.81 -6.46 7.06
N ARG A 16 -27.96 -6.60 6.39
CA ARG A 16 -28.09 -7.46 5.19
C ARG A 16 -27.28 -6.92 4.01
N VAL A 17 -27.34 -5.62 3.75
CA VAL A 17 -26.55 -4.97 2.69
C VAL A 17 -25.05 -5.12 2.95
N ARG A 18 -24.60 -4.88 4.20
CA ARG A 18 -23.20 -5.08 4.58
C ARG A 18 -22.75 -6.52 4.40
N ALA A 19 -23.59 -7.48 4.78
CA ALA A 19 -23.27 -8.90 4.61
C ALA A 19 -23.05 -9.27 3.14
N VAL A 20 -23.93 -8.81 2.24
CA VAL A 20 -23.79 -9.05 0.79
C VAL A 20 -22.53 -8.38 0.23
N LEU A 21 -22.23 -7.14 0.63
CA LEU A 21 -21.02 -6.44 0.19
C LEU A 21 -19.74 -7.13 0.66
N ILE A 22 -19.66 -7.51 1.94
CA ILE A 22 -18.49 -8.20 2.50
C ILE A 22 -18.30 -9.56 1.82
N GLU A 23 -19.38 -10.29 1.60
CA GLU A 23 -19.34 -11.59 0.94
C GLU A 23 -18.92 -11.47 -0.53
N GLY A 24 -19.46 -10.50 -1.26
CA GLY A 24 -19.04 -10.20 -2.63
C GLY A 24 -17.56 -9.83 -2.72
N GLN A 25 -17.08 -8.98 -1.81
CA GLN A 25 -15.66 -8.61 -1.73
C GLN A 25 -14.77 -9.81 -1.41
N ARG A 26 -15.16 -10.67 -0.46
CA ARG A 26 -14.40 -11.88 -0.11
C ARG A 26 -14.26 -12.83 -1.30
N ARG A 27 -15.30 -12.99 -2.12
CA ARG A 27 -15.25 -13.84 -3.32
C ARG A 27 -14.32 -13.29 -4.37
N ILE A 28 -14.41 -12.00 -4.66
CA ILE A 28 -13.52 -11.33 -5.62
C ILE A 28 -12.06 -11.45 -5.14
N GLU A 29 -11.82 -11.22 -3.85
CA GLU A 29 -10.48 -11.32 -3.28
C GLU A 29 -9.95 -12.75 -3.32
N ALA A 30 -10.76 -13.75 -2.94
CA ALA A 30 -10.37 -15.15 -2.98
C ALA A 30 -10.02 -15.60 -4.41
N GLU A 31 -10.83 -15.22 -5.40
CA GLU A 31 -10.56 -15.56 -6.81
C GLU A 31 -9.32 -14.83 -7.34
N ARG A 32 -9.11 -13.58 -6.92
CA ARG A 32 -7.92 -12.80 -7.26
C ARG A 32 -6.65 -13.44 -6.70
N VAL A 33 -6.67 -13.85 -5.43
CA VAL A 33 -5.54 -14.54 -4.78
C VAL A 33 -5.24 -15.86 -5.48
N LYS A 34 -6.27 -16.65 -5.80
CA LYS A 34 -6.11 -17.90 -6.54
C LYS A 34 -5.48 -17.68 -7.91
N THR A 35 -5.96 -16.66 -8.64
CA THR A 35 -5.44 -16.30 -9.96
C THR A 35 -3.96 -15.93 -9.89
N TYR A 36 -3.55 -15.07 -8.95
CA TYR A 36 -2.14 -14.70 -8.78
C TYR A 36 -1.27 -15.89 -8.39
N TRP A 37 -1.77 -16.77 -7.52
CA TRP A 37 -1.05 -17.98 -7.17
C TRP A 37 -0.85 -18.91 -8.37
N GLU A 38 -1.88 -19.10 -9.21
CA GLU A 38 -1.78 -19.90 -10.42
C GLU A 38 -0.79 -19.29 -11.43
N ILE A 39 -0.83 -17.97 -11.64
CA ILE A 39 0.13 -17.25 -12.48
C ILE A 39 1.56 -17.45 -11.96
N GLY A 40 1.78 -17.21 -10.66
CA GLY A 40 3.08 -17.38 -10.02
C GLY A 40 3.61 -18.81 -10.16
N ARG A 41 2.75 -19.81 -9.95
CA ARG A 41 3.09 -21.23 -10.14
C ARG A 41 3.47 -21.54 -11.59
N ILE A 42 2.73 -21.02 -12.56
CA ILE A 42 3.02 -21.22 -14.00
C ILE A 42 4.40 -20.64 -14.34
N ILE A 43 4.66 -19.40 -13.95
CA ILE A 43 5.93 -18.71 -14.22
C ILE A 43 7.08 -19.41 -13.51
N TYR A 44 6.94 -19.73 -12.22
CA TYR A 44 7.95 -20.41 -11.43
C TYR A 44 8.31 -21.78 -12.02
N THR A 45 7.29 -22.58 -12.36
CA THR A 45 7.49 -23.91 -12.99
C THR A 45 8.21 -23.79 -14.33
N HIS A 46 7.92 -22.72 -15.09
CA HIS A 46 8.59 -22.45 -16.36
C HIS A 46 10.06 -22.07 -16.15
N ILE A 47 10.37 -21.15 -15.23
CA ILE A 47 11.74 -20.73 -14.92
C ILE A 47 12.58 -21.91 -14.41
N LEU A 48 12.01 -22.74 -13.53
CA LEU A 48 12.72 -23.88 -12.93
C LEU A 48 13.22 -24.90 -13.98
N LYS A 49 12.51 -25.06 -15.10
CA LYS A 49 12.91 -25.94 -16.21
C LYS A 49 14.18 -25.48 -16.93
N TYR A 50 14.58 -24.22 -16.76
CA TYR A 50 15.73 -23.61 -17.43
C TYR A 50 16.68 -22.95 -16.42
N LYS A 51 16.68 -23.43 -15.17
CA LYS A 51 17.44 -22.88 -14.03
C LYS A 51 18.96 -22.80 -14.25
N ASP A 52 19.50 -23.62 -15.16
CA ASP A 52 20.93 -23.66 -15.46
C ASP A 52 21.38 -22.51 -16.38
N ARG A 53 20.44 -21.69 -16.86
CA ARG A 53 20.72 -20.49 -17.65
C ARG A 53 20.70 -19.27 -16.73
N ALA A 54 21.87 -18.69 -16.50
CA ALA A 54 21.98 -17.40 -15.81
C ALA A 54 21.06 -16.36 -16.48
N GLU A 55 20.39 -15.53 -15.67
CA GLU A 55 19.55 -14.40 -16.10
C GLU A 55 18.26 -14.75 -16.87
N TYR A 56 18.00 -16.03 -17.16
CA TYR A 56 16.80 -16.47 -17.90
C TYR A 56 15.49 -16.07 -17.22
N GLY A 57 15.41 -16.21 -15.89
CA GLY A 57 14.24 -15.79 -15.13
C GLY A 57 13.95 -14.29 -15.28
N THR A 58 14.98 -13.46 -15.22
CA THR A 58 14.86 -12.00 -15.38
C THR A 58 14.37 -11.61 -16.77
N GLU A 59 14.91 -12.23 -17.82
CA GLU A 59 14.51 -11.96 -19.20
C GLU A 59 13.09 -12.46 -19.51
N VAL A 60 12.69 -13.61 -18.98
CA VAL A 60 11.32 -14.13 -19.08
C VAL A 60 10.33 -13.19 -18.40
N LEU A 61 10.62 -12.74 -17.17
CA LEU A 61 9.77 -11.79 -16.46
C LEU A 61 9.65 -10.46 -17.22
N LYS A 62 10.75 -9.95 -17.80
CA LYS A 62 10.76 -8.74 -18.62
C LYS A 62 9.90 -8.88 -19.88
N ARG A 63 9.98 -10.03 -20.57
CA ARG A 63 9.16 -10.32 -21.76
C ARG A 63 7.70 -10.50 -21.42
N LEU A 64 7.39 -11.32 -20.41
CA LEU A 64 6.02 -11.49 -19.92
C LEU A 64 5.41 -10.15 -19.50
N SER A 65 6.19 -9.29 -18.83
CA SER A 65 5.74 -7.95 -18.47
C SER A 65 5.40 -7.09 -19.69
N LYS A 66 6.12 -7.23 -20.80
CA LYS A 66 5.88 -6.51 -22.05
C LYS A 66 4.70 -7.11 -22.82
N ASP A 67 4.67 -8.43 -22.98
CA ASP A 67 3.70 -9.14 -23.81
C ASP A 67 2.32 -9.20 -23.16
N LEU A 68 2.27 -9.31 -21.83
CA LEU A 68 1.03 -9.25 -21.05
C LEU A 68 0.66 -7.82 -20.64
N ASN A 69 1.46 -6.83 -21.07
CA ASN A 69 1.27 -5.42 -20.71
C ASN A 69 1.19 -5.20 -19.18
N VAL A 70 1.86 -6.00 -18.35
CA VAL A 70 1.69 -6.04 -16.88
C VAL A 70 2.23 -4.77 -16.16
N VAL A 71 2.69 -3.74 -16.89
CA VAL A 71 2.94 -2.40 -16.33
C VAL A 71 1.91 -1.35 -16.78
N GLU A 72 0.86 -1.74 -17.50
CA GLU A 72 -0.29 -0.89 -17.79
C GLU A 72 -1.57 -1.73 -17.62
N ARG A 73 -2.45 -1.34 -16.70
CA ARG A 73 -3.72 -2.07 -16.52
C ARG A 73 -4.48 -2.20 -17.85
N PRO A 74 -5.17 -3.32 -18.06
CA PRO A 74 -5.94 -3.58 -19.28
C PRO A 74 -7.11 -2.60 -19.42
N THR A 75 -7.19 -1.90 -20.53
CA THR A 75 -8.44 -1.28 -21.01
C THR A 75 -9.40 -2.42 -21.36
N VAL A 76 -10.37 -2.69 -20.48
CA VAL A 76 -11.47 -3.59 -20.80
C VAL A 76 -12.41 -2.84 -21.75
N GLY A 77 -12.13 -2.91 -23.05
CA GLY A 77 -13.04 -2.55 -24.14
C GLY A 77 -13.58 -1.11 -24.14
N GLY A 78 -12.97 -0.24 -24.93
CA GLY A 78 -13.56 1.05 -25.34
C GLY A 78 -12.82 2.28 -24.82
N GLU A 79 -12.27 3.06 -25.76
CA GLU A 79 -11.53 4.32 -25.64
C GLU A 79 -10.32 4.35 -24.66
N PRO A 80 -9.26 5.13 -24.96
CA PRO A 80 -8.15 5.30 -24.03
C PRO A 80 -8.63 5.99 -22.75
N GLU A 81 -8.82 5.21 -21.69
CA GLU A 81 -9.18 5.73 -20.37
C GLU A 81 -8.01 6.48 -19.75
N LEU A 82 -8.23 7.72 -19.31
CA LEU A 82 -7.24 8.47 -18.55
C LEU A 82 -7.27 8.00 -17.09
N LEU A 83 -6.14 7.50 -16.61
CA LEU A 83 -5.98 6.96 -15.27
C LEU A 83 -5.00 7.80 -14.45
N VAL A 84 -5.36 8.05 -13.20
CA VAL A 84 -4.46 8.64 -12.20
C VAL A 84 -3.91 7.52 -11.34
N ASP A 85 -2.58 7.37 -11.33
CA ASP A 85 -1.88 6.47 -10.41
C ASP A 85 -1.92 7.06 -9.01
N LEU A 86 -2.55 6.33 -8.08
CA LEU A 86 -2.64 6.70 -6.67
C LEU A 86 -1.58 5.99 -5.82
N GLY A 87 -0.67 5.23 -6.43
CA GLY A 87 0.26 4.34 -5.78
C GLY A 87 -0.38 3.00 -5.38
N PHE A 88 0.45 2.10 -4.86
CA PHE A 88 0.00 0.79 -4.35
C PHE A 88 -0.78 -0.08 -5.36
N GLY A 89 -0.54 0.11 -6.65
CA GLY A 89 -1.29 -0.57 -7.72
C GLY A 89 -2.74 -0.11 -7.83
N MET A 90 -3.11 1.00 -7.20
CA MET A 90 -4.43 1.62 -7.24
C MET A 90 -4.45 2.73 -8.30
N PHE A 91 -5.48 2.70 -9.15
CA PHE A 91 -5.65 3.68 -10.22
C PHE A 91 -7.09 4.20 -10.19
N ARG A 92 -7.25 5.50 -10.38
CA ARG A 92 -8.55 6.14 -10.50
C ARG A 92 -8.81 6.54 -11.94
N LYS A 93 -9.93 6.08 -12.50
CA LYS A 93 -10.43 6.54 -13.78
C LYS A 93 -10.93 7.98 -13.66
N ILE A 94 -10.53 8.82 -14.59
CA ILE A 94 -11.00 10.21 -14.68
C ILE A 94 -11.62 10.47 -16.04
N SER A 95 -12.54 11.44 -16.09
CA SER A 95 -13.09 11.91 -17.35
C SER A 95 -11.97 12.41 -18.27
N PRO A 96 -12.08 12.28 -19.60
CA PRO A 96 -11.08 12.79 -20.53
C PRO A 96 -10.73 14.25 -20.24
N GLN A 97 -9.43 14.53 -20.07
CA GLN A 97 -8.90 15.87 -19.84
C GLN A 97 -7.95 16.21 -21.00
N PRO A 98 -8.34 17.06 -21.97
CA PRO A 98 -7.53 17.35 -23.16
C PRO A 98 -6.15 17.98 -22.86
N ARG A 99 -5.97 18.50 -21.64
CA ARG A 99 -4.74 19.18 -21.19
C ARG A 99 -3.82 18.29 -20.36
N LEU A 100 -4.17 17.03 -20.14
CA LEU A 100 -3.36 16.06 -19.40
C LEU A 100 -2.78 15.03 -20.35
N SER A 101 -1.51 14.72 -20.14
CA SER A 101 -0.78 13.69 -20.86
C SER A 101 -0.17 12.68 -19.89
N LYS A 102 0.21 11.49 -20.40
CA LYS A 102 0.94 10.50 -19.61
C LYS A 102 2.20 11.12 -18.98
N GLY A 103 2.39 10.89 -17.69
CA GLY A 103 3.51 11.44 -16.92
C GLY A 103 3.24 12.79 -16.26
N ASP A 104 2.08 13.41 -16.51
CA ASP A 104 1.69 14.61 -15.79
C ASP A 104 1.32 14.28 -14.34
N PHE A 105 1.74 15.15 -13.42
CA PHE A 105 1.31 15.10 -12.03
C PHE A 105 0.08 15.96 -11.84
N VAL A 106 -0.88 15.43 -11.08
CA VAL A 106 -2.15 16.10 -10.81
C VAL A 106 -2.39 16.22 -9.32
N GLY A 107 -2.92 17.38 -8.91
CA GLY A 107 -3.41 17.63 -7.56
C GLY A 107 -4.93 17.59 -7.50
N GLU A 108 -5.51 18.30 -6.54
CA GLU A 108 -6.96 18.38 -6.36
C GLU A 108 -7.71 18.70 -7.66
N ASN A 109 -8.85 18.03 -7.85
CA ASN A 109 -9.69 18.15 -9.05
C ASN A 109 -8.96 17.84 -10.37
N PHE A 110 -7.91 17.01 -10.31
CA PHE A 110 -7.10 16.60 -11.47
C PHE A 110 -6.40 17.75 -12.20
N LYS A 111 -6.15 18.86 -11.49
CA LYS A 111 -5.38 19.97 -12.05
C LYS A 111 -3.91 19.60 -12.12
N LYS A 112 -3.26 19.87 -13.25
CA LYS A 112 -1.81 19.67 -13.42
C LYS A 112 -1.05 20.50 -12.39
N ILE A 113 -0.08 19.89 -11.73
CA ILE A 113 0.80 20.52 -10.76
C ILE A 113 2.27 20.38 -11.18
N LYS A 114 3.10 21.30 -10.69
CA LYS A 114 4.56 21.18 -10.80
C LYS A 114 5.06 20.42 -9.58
N ALA A 115 5.35 19.14 -9.77
CA ALA A 115 5.91 18.25 -8.76
C ALA A 115 7.04 17.42 -9.37
N THR A 116 7.81 16.73 -8.53
CA THR A 116 8.80 15.73 -8.94
C THR A 116 8.38 14.36 -8.43
N ALA A 117 8.96 13.29 -8.98
CA ALA A 117 8.70 11.93 -8.50
C ALA A 117 9.03 11.74 -7.00
N LYS A 118 9.92 12.57 -6.43
CA LYS A 118 10.26 12.55 -5.00
C LYS A 118 9.18 13.18 -4.11
N ASP A 119 8.35 14.06 -4.68
CA ASP A 119 7.24 14.72 -3.99
C ASP A 119 5.98 13.85 -3.97
N LEU A 120 5.97 12.77 -4.76
CA LEU A 120 4.87 11.82 -4.86
C LEU A 120 4.95 10.74 -3.78
N TYR A 121 3.88 9.95 -3.68
CA TYR A 121 3.79 8.78 -2.81
C TYR A 121 3.99 9.10 -1.32
N THR A 122 3.65 10.34 -0.93
CA THR A 122 3.53 10.77 0.45
C THR A 122 2.05 10.84 0.81
N TYR A 123 1.65 10.08 1.83
CA TYR A 123 0.26 9.87 2.20
C TYR A 123 0.04 10.18 3.67
N GLN A 124 -1.11 10.75 3.99
CA GLN A 124 -1.63 10.67 5.36
C GLN A 124 -2.16 9.26 5.59
N ALA A 125 -1.86 8.68 6.75
CA ALA A 125 -2.35 7.37 7.10
C ALA A 125 -2.76 7.32 8.57
N VAL A 126 -3.72 6.44 8.86
CA VAL A 126 -4.09 6.08 10.22
C VAL A 126 -3.52 4.72 10.54
N VAL A 127 -2.81 4.60 11.66
CA VAL A 127 -2.25 3.33 12.12
C VAL A 127 -3.40 2.45 12.63
N GLU A 128 -3.59 1.30 12.00
CA GLU A 128 -4.57 0.30 12.44
C GLU A 128 -3.96 -0.69 13.43
N LYS A 129 -2.69 -1.08 13.25
CA LYS A 129 -2.00 -2.02 14.13
C LYS A 129 -0.48 -1.94 13.96
N VAL A 130 0.26 -1.91 15.07
CA VAL A 130 1.70 -2.21 15.08
C VAL A 130 1.87 -3.74 15.11
N ILE A 131 2.45 -4.30 14.05
CA ILE A 131 2.63 -5.76 13.93
C ILE A 131 3.91 -6.14 14.67
N ASP A 132 5.04 -5.54 14.27
CA ASP A 132 6.39 -5.77 14.80
C ASP A 132 7.12 -4.43 15.01
N GLY A 133 8.38 -4.46 15.44
CA GLY A 133 9.20 -3.24 15.61
C GLY A 133 9.43 -2.44 14.31
N ASP A 134 9.41 -3.11 13.16
CA ASP A 134 9.62 -2.48 11.85
C ASP A 134 8.44 -2.67 10.87
N THR A 135 7.32 -3.24 11.33
CA THR A 135 6.22 -3.62 10.45
C THR A 135 4.87 -3.18 11.04
N MET A 136 4.06 -2.47 10.27
CA MET A 136 2.76 -1.95 10.72
C MET A 136 1.68 -2.00 9.65
N LYS A 137 0.44 -2.17 10.10
CA LYS A 137 -0.76 -2.08 9.26
C LYS A 137 -1.35 -0.68 9.37
N VAL A 138 -1.55 -0.04 8.22
CA VAL A 138 -2.09 1.32 8.11
C VAL A 138 -3.26 1.36 7.15
N ARG A 139 -4.11 2.37 7.33
CA ARG A 139 -5.08 2.81 6.32
C ARG A 139 -4.65 4.16 5.79
N MET A 140 -4.22 4.21 4.53
CA MET A 140 -3.77 5.43 3.85
C MET A 140 -4.94 6.12 3.14
N ASP A 141 -4.95 7.43 3.22
CA ASP A 141 -5.78 8.30 2.40
C ASP A 141 -5.06 8.53 1.06
N LEU A 142 -5.70 8.14 -0.04
CA LEU A 142 -5.17 8.30 -1.40
C LEU A 142 -5.69 9.58 -2.06
N GLY A 143 -6.45 10.39 -1.33
CA GLY A 143 -7.23 11.49 -1.84
C GLY A 143 -8.50 11.02 -2.55
N TYR A 144 -9.30 12.00 -2.95
CA TYR A 144 -10.51 11.80 -3.76
C TYR A 144 -11.57 10.85 -3.16
N ASP A 145 -11.63 10.69 -1.83
CA ASP A 145 -12.47 9.72 -1.11
C ASP A 145 -12.05 8.25 -1.35
N ASP A 146 -10.82 8.02 -1.81
CA ASP A 146 -10.21 6.69 -1.85
C ASP A 146 -9.30 6.46 -0.65
N SER A 147 -9.31 5.22 -0.14
CA SER A 147 -8.35 4.78 0.85
C SER A 147 -7.90 3.35 0.56
N CYS A 148 -6.70 3.00 1.00
CA CYS A 148 -6.23 1.62 0.95
C CYS A 148 -5.63 1.19 2.29
N ARG A 149 -5.71 -0.12 2.56
CA ARG A 149 -5.02 -0.72 3.71
C ARG A 149 -3.75 -1.36 3.22
N GLN A 150 -2.64 -1.11 3.91
CA GLN A 150 -1.37 -1.74 3.60
C GLN A 150 -0.63 -2.20 4.85
N VAL A 151 0.17 -3.24 4.68
CA VAL A 151 1.21 -3.63 5.63
C VAL A 151 2.51 -3.02 5.11
N LEU A 152 3.07 -2.10 5.89
CA LEU A 152 4.28 -1.38 5.57
C LEU A 152 5.43 -1.92 6.40
N ARG A 153 6.60 -2.06 5.78
CA ARG A 153 7.87 -2.29 6.47
C ARG A 153 8.68 -1.00 6.48
N LEU A 154 9.29 -0.68 7.61
CA LEU A 154 10.15 0.49 7.75
C LEU A 154 11.40 0.31 6.88
N ARG A 155 11.61 1.28 6.00
CA ARG A 155 12.72 1.27 5.04
C ARG A 155 14.06 1.46 5.75
N GLY A 156 15.04 0.69 5.32
CA GLY A 156 16.46 0.87 5.69
C GLY A 156 16.81 0.42 7.11
N ILE A 157 15.91 -0.28 7.78
CA ILE A 157 16.14 -0.81 9.13
C ILE A 157 15.70 -2.27 9.21
N ASP A 158 16.24 -2.97 10.20
CA ASP A 158 15.89 -4.34 10.54
C ASP A 158 15.71 -4.45 12.06
N CYS A 159 14.52 -4.83 12.50
CA CYS A 159 14.25 -5.08 13.91
C CYS A 159 14.50 -6.56 14.26
N PRO A 160 14.87 -6.87 15.51
CA PRO A 160 14.98 -8.25 15.98
C PRO A 160 13.65 -9.01 15.83
N GLU A 161 13.76 -10.33 15.62
CA GLU A 161 12.61 -11.22 15.45
C GLU A 161 11.65 -11.20 16.65
N MET A 162 10.35 -11.31 16.40
CA MET A 162 9.31 -11.12 17.42
C MET A 162 9.28 -12.18 18.54
N ASP A 163 9.90 -13.33 18.32
CA ASP A 163 10.05 -14.39 19.33
C ASP A 163 11.20 -14.12 20.31
N THR A 164 11.99 -13.07 20.08
CA THR A 164 13.04 -12.60 20.98
C THR A 164 12.54 -11.54 21.98
N ARG A 165 13.26 -11.33 23.08
CA ARG A 165 12.94 -10.27 24.05
C ARG A 165 13.15 -8.89 23.44
N GLU A 166 14.15 -8.78 22.59
CA GLU A 166 14.56 -7.56 21.89
C GLU A 166 13.50 -7.14 20.87
N GLY A 167 12.94 -8.09 20.11
CA GLY A 167 11.86 -7.83 19.15
C GLY A 167 10.57 -7.37 19.84
N GLN A 168 10.22 -8.00 20.97
CA GLN A 168 9.10 -7.56 21.81
C GLN A 168 9.32 -6.16 22.38
N ALA A 169 10.55 -5.84 22.81
CA ALA A 169 10.90 -4.52 23.30
C ALA A 169 10.84 -3.46 22.19
N ALA A 170 11.31 -3.76 20.97
CA ALA A 170 11.22 -2.87 19.82
C ALA A 170 9.77 -2.56 19.45
N LYS A 171 8.91 -3.58 19.43
CA LYS A 171 7.47 -3.38 19.21
C LYS A 171 6.83 -2.53 20.29
N ALA A 172 7.10 -2.83 21.57
CA ALA A 172 6.56 -2.05 22.69
C ALA A 172 7.00 -0.59 22.63
N PHE A 173 8.25 -0.34 22.21
CA PHE A 173 8.77 0.99 21.98
C PHE A 173 7.99 1.71 20.85
N VAL A 174 7.78 1.08 19.70
CA VAL A 174 6.94 1.69 18.64
C VAL A 174 5.54 2.01 19.16
N GLN A 175 4.93 1.11 19.93
CA GLN A 175 3.61 1.30 20.52
C GLN A 175 3.56 2.45 21.55
N SER A 176 4.68 2.83 22.18
CA SER A 176 4.72 3.99 23.07
C SER A 176 4.73 5.32 22.30
N TYR A 177 5.19 5.33 21.05
CA TYR A 177 5.23 6.52 20.18
C TYR A 177 4.04 6.62 19.23
N ILE A 178 3.46 5.48 18.85
CA ILE A 178 2.37 5.37 17.91
C ILE A 178 1.22 4.61 18.55
N LYS A 179 0.15 5.33 18.86
CA LYS A 179 -1.11 4.76 19.33
C LYS A 179 -1.94 4.26 18.15
N GLU A 180 -2.79 3.28 18.40
CA GLU A 180 -3.84 2.92 17.43
C GLU A 180 -4.70 4.15 17.12
N ALA A 181 -5.12 4.26 15.86
CA ALA A 181 -5.83 5.41 15.31
C ALA A 181 -5.02 6.72 15.24
N GLN A 182 -3.72 6.72 15.54
CA GLN A 182 -2.86 7.88 15.34
C GLN A 182 -2.63 8.15 13.85
N MET A 183 -2.68 9.43 13.48
CA MET A 183 -2.33 9.88 12.13
C MET A 183 -0.81 9.99 12.00
N ILE A 184 -0.30 9.48 10.88
CA ILE A 184 1.12 9.51 10.50
C ILE A 184 1.23 9.94 9.04
N ILE A 185 2.43 10.39 8.67
CA ILE A 185 2.80 10.62 7.27
C ILE A 185 3.65 9.44 6.80
N VAL A 186 3.24 8.84 5.68
CA VAL A 186 3.90 7.70 5.05
C VAL A 186 4.52 8.17 3.75
N ARG A 187 5.84 8.07 3.61
CA ARG A 187 6.49 8.17 2.31
C ARG A 187 6.89 6.78 1.84
N SER A 188 6.16 6.26 0.86
CA SER A 188 6.40 4.91 0.35
C SER A 188 7.42 4.90 -0.78
N SER A 189 8.22 3.84 -0.86
CA SER A 189 9.06 3.51 -2.02
C SER A 189 8.64 2.18 -2.64
N ARG A 190 9.09 1.90 -3.87
CA ARG A 190 8.80 0.62 -4.54
C ARG A 190 9.28 -0.58 -3.71
N SER A 191 8.54 -1.67 -3.88
CA SER A 191 8.56 -2.90 -3.10
C SER A 191 9.92 -3.59 -3.05
N ASP A 192 10.21 -4.26 -1.92
CA ASP A 192 11.34 -5.18 -1.78
C ASP A 192 11.07 -6.50 -2.53
N LYS A 193 12.05 -7.42 -2.51
CA LYS A 193 11.96 -8.77 -3.12
C LYS A 193 10.85 -9.66 -2.55
N TYR A 194 10.07 -9.19 -1.57
CA TYR A 194 9.04 -9.94 -0.85
C TYR A 194 7.64 -9.31 -0.96
N ASP A 195 7.39 -8.50 -2.00
CA ASP A 195 6.11 -7.82 -2.27
C ASP A 195 5.62 -6.88 -1.16
N ARG A 196 6.48 -6.50 -0.19
CA ARG A 196 6.12 -5.54 0.87
C ARG A 196 6.46 -4.12 0.44
N TYR A 197 5.58 -3.17 0.75
CA TYR A 197 5.89 -1.76 0.58
C TYR A 197 6.84 -1.30 1.68
N LEU A 198 8.00 -0.78 1.25
CA LEU A 198 8.94 -0.10 2.15
C LEU A 198 8.49 1.35 2.33
N ALA A 199 8.58 1.86 3.56
CA ALA A 199 8.17 3.22 3.85
C ALA A 199 9.06 3.93 4.89
N ASP A 200 9.17 5.23 4.73
CA ASP A 200 9.59 6.15 5.77
C ASP A 200 8.34 6.63 6.52
N ILE A 201 8.35 6.55 7.85
CA ILE A 201 7.22 6.95 8.68
C ILE A 201 7.59 8.18 9.50
N PHE A 202 6.76 9.22 9.36
CA PHE A 202 6.87 10.45 10.13
C PHE A 202 5.64 10.61 11.03
N VAL A 203 5.89 10.90 12.30
CA VAL A 203 4.85 11.06 13.31
C VAL A 203 4.73 12.55 13.64
N PRO A 204 3.64 13.23 13.24
CA PRO A 204 3.46 14.65 13.53
C PRO A 204 3.27 14.89 15.03
N ARG A 205 3.76 16.03 15.50
CA ARG A 205 3.59 16.50 16.88
C ARG A 205 3.06 17.92 16.89
N GLU A 206 2.18 18.21 17.85
CA GLU A 206 1.59 19.54 17.97
C GLU A 206 2.64 20.55 18.46
N GLY A 207 2.98 21.53 17.63
CA GLY A 207 3.95 22.59 17.99
C GLY A 207 5.42 22.17 18.04
N GLU A 208 5.75 20.95 17.63
CA GLU A 208 7.11 20.40 17.59
C GLU A 208 7.44 19.85 16.19
N GLU A 209 8.72 19.57 15.94
CA GLU A 209 9.13 18.84 14.73
C GLU A 209 8.57 17.41 14.72
N GLU A 210 8.30 16.91 13.51
CA GLU A 210 7.85 15.54 13.32
C GLU A 210 8.94 14.53 13.69
N ILE A 211 8.54 13.39 14.24
CA ILE A 211 9.47 12.30 14.55
C ILE A 211 9.62 11.42 13.32
N PHE A 212 10.85 11.28 12.81
CA PHE A 212 11.18 10.25 11.84
C PHE A 212 11.40 8.90 12.53
N LEU A 213 10.38 8.03 12.52
CA LEU A 213 10.34 6.79 13.30
C LEU A 213 11.50 5.84 12.95
N ASN A 214 11.82 5.69 11.65
CA ASN A 214 12.85 4.74 11.23
C ASN A 214 14.21 5.09 11.87
N ASN A 215 14.57 6.38 11.87
CA ASN A 215 15.81 6.84 12.47
C ASN A 215 15.77 6.78 14.00
N LEU A 216 14.62 7.06 14.62
CA LEU A 216 14.45 6.93 16.06
C LEU A 216 14.75 5.51 16.55
N LEU A 217 14.32 4.48 15.81
CA LEU A 217 14.61 3.08 16.15
C LEU A 217 16.11 2.75 16.08
N LEU A 218 16.84 3.34 15.14
CA LEU A 218 18.30 3.21 15.05
C LEU A 218 18.99 3.90 16.23
N GLU A 219 18.63 5.15 16.51
CA GLU A 219 19.22 5.95 17.60
C GLU A 219 19.03 5.30 18.97
N LYS A 220 17.86 4.70 19.18
CA LYS A 220 17.51 4.00 20.43
C LYS A 220 17.96 2.54 20.45
N ARG A 221 18.63 2.06 19.39
CA ARG A 221 19.17 0.69 19.26
C ARG A 221 18.11 -0.42 19.34
N TYR A 222 16.90 -0.13 18.86
CA TYR A 222 15.84 -1.11 18.66
C TYR A 222 15.86 -1.74 17.25
N ALA A 223 16.65 -1.18 16.34
CA ALA A 223 16.87 -1.71 15.01
C ALA A 223 18.33 -1.54 14.59
N LEU A 224 18.77 -2.36 13.65
CA LEU A 224 20.03 -2.20 12.92
C LEU A 224 19.75 -1.56 11.55
N ARG A 225 20.76 -0.91 10.97
CA ARG A 225 20.65 -0.40 9.61
C ARG A 225 20.71 -1.59 8.66
N TRP A 226 19.75 -1.65 7.75
CA TRP A 226 19.71 -2.67 6.71
C TRP A 226 20.61 -2.20 5.55
N GLU A 227 21.66 -2.96 5.24
CA GLU A 227 22.52 -2.77 4.06
C GLU A 227 21.89 -3.28 2.77
#